data_AF-L2G235-F1
#
_entry.id   AF-L2G235-F1
#
_cell.length_a   1.000
_cell.length_b   1.000
_cell.length_c   1.000
_cell.angle_alpha   90.00
_cell.angle_beta   90.00
_cell.angle_gamma   90.00
#
_symmetry.space_group_name_H-M   'P 1'
#
loop_
_entity.id
_entity.type
_entity.pdbx_description
1 polymer ?
#
loop_
_entity_poly.entity_id
_entity_poly.type
_entity_poly.pdbx_seq_one_letter_code
_entity_poly.pdbx_strand_id
1 'polypeptide(L)'
;MAKFFILTAVLALASSVAAQCGSGTPDARVTGSGSSFTATKGSSNVYTGSDYRAAIQAALDSISSGQRVSVIASGSIGANTITIASGKIFEGCGTINVATRSGRGAIESTNTQGVQIPYLTMTGNPHAVETWNIDGLNIDQVIARNVGESGLLLQKTTNARVGLVDGNNVGAGTGYGTLRFANNNGQNPNGNYNTNVYIDKVVSRGGGFCVSQSGAAVITSFPNNRDIWITLKVDGTTVRESPCGENTNWTLTGNGARNIC
;
A
#
# COMPACT_ATOMS: atom_id res chain seq x y z
N MET A 1 22.26 0.22 37.09
CA MET A 1 22.49 0.41 35.63
C MET A 1 21.48 -0.44 34.87
N ALA A 2 20.35 0.13 34.44
CA ALA A 2 19.36 -0.60 33.63
C ALA A 2 18.47 0.39 32.86
N LYS A 3 19.04 1.04 31.86
CA LYS A 3 18.31 1.78 30.82
C LYS A 3 19.21 1.75 29.61
N PHE A 4 18.93 0.93 28.58
CA PHE A 4 19.41 1.10 27.19
C PHE A 4 19.09 -0.08 26.24
N PHE A 5 18.09 -0.94 26.51
CA PHE A 5 17.83 -2.12 25.64
C PHE A 5 16.56 -2.08 24.77
N ILE A 6 15.73 -1.04 24.84
CA ILE A 6 14.44 -1.03 24.11
C ILE A 6 14.52 -0.30 22.76
N LEU A 7 15.49 0.61 22.56
CA LEU A 7 15.58 1.39 21.32
C LEU A 7 16.24 0.65 20.14
N THR A 8 17.07 -0.35 20.41
CA THR A 8 17.84 -1.10 19.38
C THR A 8 17.02 -2.17 18.67
N ALA A 9 16.02 -2.76 19.33
CA ALA A 9 15.18 -3.82 18.74
C ALA A 9 14.26 -3.31 17.61
N VAL A 10 13.78 -2.06 17.71
CA VAL A 10 12.89 -1.46 16.70
C VAL A 10 13.65 -1.13 15.40
N LEU A 11 14.91 -0.71 15.50
CA LEU A 11 15.77 -0.47 14.33
C LEU A 11 16.15 -1.79 13.62
N ALA A 12 16.38 -2.87 14.38
CA ALA A 12 16.73 -4.18 13.83
C ALA A 12 15.58 -4.82 13.03
N LEU A 13 14.33 -4.68 13.48
CA LEU A 13 13.15 -5.20 12.78
C LEU A 13 12.83 -4.44 11.48
N ALA A 14 13.09 -3.13 11.41
CA ALA A 14 12.98 -2.38 10.15
C ALA A 14 14.07 -2.81 9.15
N SER A 15 15.23 -3.24 9.65
CA SER A 15 16.38 -3.67 8.85
C SER A 15 16.18 -5.05 8.21
N SER A 16 15.48 -5.98 8.87
CA SER A 16 15.24 -7.33 8.35
C SER A 16 14.21 -7.41 7.23
N VAL A 17 13.24 -6.49 7.18
CA VAL A 17 12.18 -6.53 6.16
C VAL A 17 12.67 -5.96 4.82
N ALA A 18 13.50 -4.92 4.83
CA ALA A 18 14.23 -4.47 3.64
C ALA A 18 15.18 -5.55 3.10
N ALA A 19 15.71 -6.43 3.97
CA ALA A 19 16.61 -7.52 3.58
C ALA A 19 15.92 -8.68 2.84
N GLN A 20 14.58 -8.77 2.86
CA GLN A 20 13.84 -9.85 2.19
C GLN A 20 13.35 -9.48 0.77
N CYS A 21 13.18 -8.19 0.47
CA CYS A 21 12.70 -7.78 -0.84
C CYS A 21 13.68 -8.17 -1.96
N GLY A 22 13.19 -8.79 -3.04
CA GLY A 22 14.02 -9.22 -4.16
C GLY A 22 14.93 -10.41 -3.88
N SER A 23 14.82 -11.00 -2.67
CA SER A 23 15.48 -12.26 -2.32
C SER A 23 14.90 -13.45 -3.09
N GLY A 24 15.67 -14.52 -3.19
CA GLY A 24 15.33 -15.69 -4.02
C GLY A 24 15.42 -15.43 -5.51
N THR A 25 14.65 -16.19 -6.30
CA THR A 25 14.67 -16.17 -7.77
C THR A 25 13.36 -15.60 -8.32
N PRO A 26 13.17 -14.28 -8.39
CA PRO A 26 12.05 -13.70 -9.13
C PRO A 26 12.20 -14.00 -10.62
N ASP A 27 11.06 -14.16 -11.30
CA ASP A 27 11.02 -14.45 -12.73
C ASP A 27 11.52 -13.28 -13.58
N ALA A 28 11.30 -12.05 -13.11
CA ALA A 28 11.82 -10.86 -13.73
C ALA A 28 12.41 -9.87 -12.72
N ARG A 29 13.41 -9.11 -13.15
CA ARG A 29 14.12 -8.11 -12.32
C ARG A 29 14.25 -6.81 -13.08
N VAL A 30 14.16 -5.69 -12.35
CA VAL A 30 14.53 -4.37 -12.86
C VAL A 30 15.69 -3.83 -12.04
N THR A 31 16.80 -3.54 -12.71
CA THR A 31 18.04 -3.03 -12.12
C THR A 31 18.50 -1.78 -12.85
N GLY A 32 19.46 -1.06 -12.27
CA GLY A 32 20.00 0.17 -12.84
C GLY A 32 19.80 1.37 -11.92
N SER A 33 20.17 2.55 -12.42
CA SER A 33 20.08 3.81 -11.68
C SER A 33 20.20 5.00 -12.64
N GLY A 34 19.81 6.19 -12.17
CA GLY A 34 19.93 7.42 -12.95
C GLY A 34 19.13 7.34 -14.25
N SER A 35 19.82 7.35 -15.38
CA SER A 35 19.23 7.27 -16.73
C SER A 35 19.56 5.95 -17.44
N SER A 36 19.87 4.89 -16.69
CA SER A 36 20.17 3.57 -17.26
C SER A 36 19.49 2.49 -16.45
N PHE A 37 18.45 1.89 -17.04
CA PHE A 37 17.67 0.82 -16.46
C PHE A 37 17.68 -0.40 -17.39
N THR A 38 17.63 -1.58 -16.79
CA THR A 38 17.50 -2.84 -17.50
C THR A 38 16.46 -3.70 -16.81
N ALA A 39 15.57 -4.28 -17.59
CA ALA A 39 14.62 -5.28 -17.14
C ALA A 39 14.94 -6.63 -17.79
N THR A 40 15.03 -7.70 -17.00
CA THR A 40 15.25 -9.06 -17.49
C THR A 40 14.13 -9.98 -17.03
N LYS A 41 13.81 -11.00 -17.85
CA LYS A 41 13.01 -12.17 -17.47
C LYS A 41 13.89 -13.40 -17.59
N GLY A 42 14.26 -14.01 -16.47
CA GLY A 42 15.34 -14.99 -16.42
C GLY A 42 16.62 -14.40 -17.03
N SER A 43 17.16 -15.04 -18.07
CA SER A 43 18.33 -14.56 -18.82
C SER A 43 18.01 -13.60 -19.96
N SER A 44 16.73 -13.42 -20.31
CA SER A 44 16.32 -12.61 -21.46
C SER A 44 16.18 -11.14 -21.08
N ASN A 45 16.82 -10.25 -21.83
CA ASN A 45 16.60 -8.81 -21.69
C ASN A 45 15.27 -8.43 -22.33
N VAL A 46 14.38 -7.79 -21.57
CA VAL A 46 13.08 -7.30 -22.05
C VAL A 46 13.02 -5.78 -22.14
N TYR A 47 14.00 -5.07 -21.58
CA TYR A 47 14.14 -3.62 -21.71
C TYR A 47 15.57 -3.16 -21.36
N THR A 48 16.12 -2.27 -22.18
CA THR A 48 17.26 -1.41 -21.81
C THR A 48 16.98 0.01 -22.27
N GLY A 49 17.16 0.98 -21.38
CA GLY A 49 16.94 2.38 -21.72
C GLY A 49 16.93 3.29 -20.49
N SER A 50 16.58 4.55 -20.70
CA SER A 50 16.57 5.57 -19.64
C SER A 50 15.23 5.75 -18.94
N ASP A 51 14.15 5.15 -19.46
CA ASP A 51 12.81 5.28 -18.89
C ASP A 51 12.55 4.19 -17.85
N TYR A 52 12.58 4.61 -16.58
CA TYR A 52 12.33 3.75 -15.43
C TYR A 52 10.92 3.13 -15.44
N ARG A 53 9.91 3.91 -15.82
CA ARG A 53 8.52 3.42 -15.91
C ARG A 53 8.41 2.33 -16.96
N ALA A 54 9.01 2.55 -18.13
CA ALA A 54 9.02 1.55 -19.20
C ALA A 54 9.76 0.28 -18.80
N ALA A 55 10.87 0.37 -18.07
CA ALA A 55 11.56 -0.80 -17.54
C ALA A 55 10.67 -1.66 -16.62
N ILE A 56 9.96 -1.01 -15.69
CA ILE A 56 9.04 -1.70 -14.77
C ILE A 56 7.88 -2.34 -15.52
N GLN A 57 7.23 -1.59 -16.42
CA GLN A 57 6.09 -2.12 -17.16
C GLN A 57 6.50 -3.28 -18.07
N ALA A 58 7.64 -3.19 -18.76
CA ALA A 58 8.16 -4.29 -19.58
C ALA A 58 8.44 -5.56 -18.75
N ALA A 59 8.94 -5.42 -17.52
CA ALA A 59 9.11 -6.55 -16.61
C ALA A 59 7.76 -7.20 -16.25
N LEU A 60 6.76 -6.40 -15.88
CA LEU A 60 5.41 -6.88 -15.55
C LEU A 60 4.70 -7.54 -16.75
N ASP A 61 4.83 -6.96 -17.94
CA ASP A 61 4.23 -7.47 -19.16
C ASP A 61 4.89 -8.78 -19.60
N SER A 62 6.17 -8.98 -19.25
CA SER A 62 6.90 -10.19 -19.62
C SER A 62 6.50 -11.43 -18.80
N ILE A 63 6.05 -11.26 -17.55
CA ILE A 63 5.75 -12.37 -16.64
C ILE A 63 4.33 -12.91 -16.80
N SER A 64 4.08 -14.14 -16.34
CA SER A 64 2.79 -14.85 -16.33
C SER A 64 2.10 -14.76 -14.97
N SER A 65 0.88 -15.29 -14.86
CA SER A 65 0.21 -15.45 -13.54
C SER A 65 1.06 -16.36 -12.64
N GLY A 66 1.13 -16.05 -11.35
CA GLY A 66 1.97 -16.72 -10.36
C GLY A 66 3.45 -16.33 -10.40
N GLN A 67 3.88 -15.53 -11.38
CA GLN A 67 5.26 -15.10 -11.53
C GLN A 67 5.51 -13.73 -10.88
N ARG A 68 6.77 -13.49 -10.51
CA ARG A 68 7.20 -12.34 -9.72
C ARG A 68 8.17 -11.43 -10.45
N VAL A 69 7.90 -10.13 -10.39
CA VAL A 69 8.83 -9.05 -10.73
C VAL A 69 9.39 -8.44 -9.46
N SER A 70 10.71 -8.32 -9.37
CA SER A 70 11.37 -7.53 -8.33
C SER A 70 12.10 -6.32 -8.92
N VAL A 71 11.62 -5.12 -8.59
CA VAL A 71 12.22 -3.84 -8.96
C VAL A 71 13.25 -3.47 -7.91
N ILE A 72 14.52 -3.76 -8.22
CA ILE A 72 15.67 -3.52 -7.33
C ILE A 72 16.15 -2.07 -7.46
N ALA A 73 16.07 -1.52 -8.66
CA ALA A 73 16.43 -0.13 -8.93
C ALA A 73 15.52 0.84 -8.16
N SER A 74 16.07 2.01 -7.81
CA SER A 74 15.28 3.17 -7.39
C SER A 74 15.23 4.18 -8.54
N GLY A 75 14.14 4.92 -8.66
CA GLY A 75 13.97 5.87 -9.76
C GLY A 75 12.64 6.63 -9.70
N SER A 76 12.50 7.61 -10.58
CA SER A 76 11.24 8.34 -10.76
C SER A 76 10.50 7.80 -11.98
N ILE A 77 9.21 7.52 -11.83
CA ILE A 77 8.33 7.20 -12.97
C ILE A 77 7.73 8.46 -13.61
N GLY A 78 8.09 9.67 -13.13
CA GLY A 78 7.46 10.91 -13.55
C GLY A 78 5.97 10.95 -13.14
N ALA A 79 5.15 11.67 -13.91
CA ALA A 79 3.69 11.75 -13.70
C ALA A 79 2.97 10.58 -14.42
N ASN A 80 3.40 9.35 -14.17
CA ASN A 80 2.90 8.14 -14.85
C ASN A 80 2.38 7.09 -13.84
N THR A 81 1.84 5.99 -14.37
CA THR A 81 1.33 4.84 -13.62
C THR A 81 2.03 3.56 -14.09
N ILE A 82 2.23 2.64 -13.16
CA ILE A 82 2.53 1.23 -13.42
C ILE A 82 1.24 0.43 -13.20
N THR A 83 0.86 -0.40 -14.17
CA THR A 83 -0.35 -1.21 -14.08
C THR A 83 0.00 -2.67 -13.80
N ILE A 84 -0.67 -3.27 -12.82
CA ILE A 84 -0.51 -4.68 -12.46
C ILE A 84 -1.76 -5.46 -12.90
N ALA A 85 -1.55 -6.43 -13.78
CA ALA A 85 -2.61 -7.35 -14.24
C ALA A 85 -2.87 -8.50 -13.25
N SER A 86 -3.92 -9.29 -13.49
CA SER A 86 -4.31 -10.43 -12.64
C SER A 86 -3.18 -11.45 -12.46
N GLY A 87 -3.08 -11.98 -11.24
CA GLY A 87 -2.18 -13.07 -10.88
C GLY A 87 -0.69 -12.69 -10.79
N LYS A 88 -0.33 -11.43 -10.99
CA LYS A 88 1.09 -11.00 -10.95
C LYS A 88 1.54 -10.71 -9.52
N ILE A 89 2.81 -10.95 -9.26
CA ILE A 89 3.48 -10.58 -8.02
C ILE A 89 4.45 -9.44 -8.33
N PHE A 90 4.25 -8.27 -7.70
CA PHE A 90 5.05 -7.07 -7.93
C PHE A 90 5.75 -6.61 -6.65
N GLU A 91 7.07 -6.57 -6.66
CA GLU A 91 7.89 -6.04 -5.56
C GLU A 91 8.61 -4.76 -5.99
N GLY A 92 8.40 -3.66 -5.26
CA GLY A 92 9.15 -2.41 -5.35
C GLY A 92 10.19 -2.33 -4.24
N CYS A 93 11.34 -3.01 -4.43
CA CYS A 93 12.42 -3.04 -3.44
C CYS A 93 13.22 -1.74 -3.39
N GLY A 94 13.47 -1.14 -4.54
CA GLY A 94 13.94 0.22 -4.62
C GLY A 94 12.81 1.22 -4.35
N THR A 95 13.18 2.45 -4.00
CA THR A 95 12.19 3.52 -3.83
C THR A 95 11.69 3.98 -5.18
N ILE A 96 10.36 3.91 -5.37
CA ILE A 96 9.68 4.47 -6.54
C ILE A 96 9.21 5.89 -6.20
N ASN A 97 9.74 6.87 -6.92
CA ASN A 97 9.32 8.27 -6.83
C ASN A 97 8.33 8.60 -7.95
N VAL A 98 7.36 9.45 -7.65
CA VAL A 98 6.31 9.83 -8.60
C VAL A 98 6.14 11.35 -8.57
N ALA A 99 6.03 11.97 -9.73
CA ALA A 99 5.66 13.38 -9.80
C ALA A 99 4.17 13.56 -9.47
N THR A 100 3.73 14.80 -9.28
CA THR A 100 2.32 15.09 -8.97
C THR A 100 1.40 14.57 -10.06
N ARG A 101 0.43 13.75 -9.66
CA ARG A 101 -0.64 13.27 -10.54
C ARG A 101 -1.88 13.02 -9.70
N SER A 102 -2.70 14.06 -9.57
CA SER A 102 -3.85 14.03 -8.67
C SER A 102 -4.95 13.07 -9.15
N GLY A 103 -5.57 12.36 -8.20
CA GLY A 103 -6.67 11.45 -8.39
C GLY A 103 -6.30 10.16 -9.13
N ARG A 104 -5.01 9.79 -9.15
CA ARG A 104 -4.49 8.59 -9.83
C ARG A 104 -3.49 7.84 -8.97
N GLY A 105 -3.47 6.52 -9.15
CA GLY A 105 -2.47 5.63 -8.61
C GLY A 105 -1.16 5.68 -9.37
N ALA A 106 -0.07 5.72 -8.64
CA ALA A 106 1.24 5.44 -9.20
C ALA A 106 1.41 3.95 -9.50
N ILE A 107 0.88 3.09 -8.64
CA ILE A 107 0.64 1.68 -8.90
C ILE A 107 -0.87 1.46 -8.96
N GLU A 108 -1.38 1.01 -10.10
CA GLU A 108 -2.80 0.72 -10.30
C GLU A 108 -3.05 -0.75 -10.60
N SER A 109 -4.12 -1.30 -10.04
CA SER A 109 -4.67 -2.60 -10.45
C SER A 109 -6.19 -2.55 -10.49
N THR A 110 -6.76 -2.77 -11.67
CA THR A 110 -8.16 -2.51 -11.98
C THR A 110 -8.81 -3.73 -12.63
N ASN A 111 -9.95 -4.19 -12.12
CA ASN A 111 -10.68 -5.37 -12.61
C ASN A 111 -9.80 -6.63 -12.62
N THR A 112 -9.03 -6.84 -11.56
CA THR A 112 -8.05 -7.93 -11.46
C THR A 112 -8.41 -8.94 -10.39
N GLN A 113 -7.70 -10.07 -10.41
CA GLN A 113 -7.79 -11.07 -9.37
C GLN A 113 -6.40 -11.62 -9.00
N GLY A 114 -6.21 -11.98 -7.74
CA GLY A 114 -5.00 -12.65 -7.26
C GLY A 114 -3.70 -11.85 -7.41
N VAL A 115 -3.76 -10.52 -7.25
CA VAL A 115 -2.56 -9.67 -7.30
C VAL A 115 -1.83 -9.73 -5.97
N GLN A 116 -0.50 -9.72 -6.02
CA GLN A 116 0.33 -9.70 -4.82
C GLN A 116 1.36 -8.57 -4.87
N ILE A 117 1.54 -7.85 -3.76
CA ILE A 117 2.55 -6.80 -3.58
C ILE A 117 3.29 -7.08 -2.27
N PRO A 118 4.32 -7.94 -2.25
CA PRO A 118 5.02 -8.27 -1.03
C PRO A 118 5.64 -7.03 -0.38
N TYR A 119 6.37 -6.23 -1.15
CA TYR A 119 7.04 -5.03 -0.63
C TYR A 119 6.94 -3.88 -1.62
N LEU A 120 6.68 -2.69 -1.11
CA LEU A 120 6.66 -1.48 -1.91
C LEU A 120 7.03 -0.27 -1.07
N THR A 121 8.05 0.47 -1.51
CA THR A 121 8.40 1.78 -0.94
C THR A 121 8.19 2.90 -1.95
N MET A 122 7.40 3.92 -1.59
CA MET A 122 7.03 5.02 -2.48
C MET A 122 7.12 6.41 -1.85
N THR A 123 7.40 7.38 -2.72
CA THR A 123 7.39 8.82 -2.43
C THR A 123 6.74 9.60 -3.57
N GLY A 124 6.24 10.81 -3.31
CA GLY A 124 5.73 11.71 -4.36
C GLY A 124 4.28 12.14 -4.16
N ASN A 125 3.67 12.86 -5.10
CA ASN A 125 2.32 13.43 -4.91
C ASN A 125 1.18 12.77 -5.75
N PRO A 126 0.94 11.44 -5.64
CA PRO A 126 -0.29 10.76 -6.12
C PRO A 126 -1.00 9.94 -5.01
N HIS A 127 -1.93 9.05 -5.37
CA HIS A 127 -2.14 7.79 -4.62
C HIS A 127 -0.92 6.88 -4.86
N ALA A 128 -0.25 6.37 -3.82
CA ALA A 128 0.87 5.46 -4.02
C ALA A 128 0.41 4.12 -4.61
N VAL A 129 -0.58 3.47 -3.98
CA VAL A 129 -1.27 2.30 -4.54
C VAL A 129 -2.77 2.58 -4.59
N GLU A 130 -3.36 2.36 -5.76
CA GLU A 130 -4.81 2.45 -5.97
C GLU A 130 -5.32 1.15 -6.62
N THR A 131 -6.28 0.50 -5.98
CA THR A 131 -6.98 -0.66 -6.58
C THR A 131 -8.42 -0.32 -6.90
N TRP A 132 -8.97 -0.98 -7.91
CA TRP A 132 -10.38 -0.91 -8.25
C TRP A 132 -10.93 -2.27 -8.68
N ASN A 133 -12.00 -2.73 -8.00
CA ASN A 133 -12.70 -3.96 -8.36
C ASN A 133 -11.76 -5.17 -8.45
N ILE A 134 -11.11 -5.48 -7.32
CA ILE A 134 -10.15 -6.58 -7.22
C ILE A 134 -10.66 -7.69 -6.30
N ASP A 135 -10.50 -8.94 -6.73
CA ASP A 135 -10.79 -10.13 -5.92
C ASP A 135 -9.51 -10.94 -5.63
N GLY A 136 -9.12 -11.01 -4.36
CA GLY A 136 -7.83 -11.62 -4.01
C GLY A 136 -6.69 -10.62 -4.16
N LEU A 137 -6.33 -9.98 -3.06
CA LEU A 137 -5.19 -9.07 -2.97
C LEU A 137 -4.34 -9.45 -1.75
N ASN A 138 -3.06 -9.73 -1.94
CA ASN A 138 -2.12 -9.92 -0.83
C ASN A 138 -1.04 -8.83 -0.86
N ILE A 139 -0.90 -8.07 0.22
CA ILE A 139 0.16 -7.08 0.37
C ILE A 139 0.89 -7.38 1.67
N ASP A 140 2.19 -7.60 1.68
CA ASP A 140 2.89 -7.79 2.96
C ASP A 140 3.26 -6.42 3.55
N GLN A 141 3.71 -5.47 2.72
CA GLN A 141 4.10 -4.14 3.17
C GLN A 141 4.00 -3.05 2.09
N VAL A 142 3.41 -1.91 2.47
CA VAL A 142 3.50 -0.62 1.78
C VAL A 142 4.11 0.42 2.71
N ILE A 143 5.19 1.06 2.25
CA ILE A 143 5.87 2.18 2.89
C ILE A 143 5.64 3.43 2.04
N ALA A 144 4.86 4.38 2.53
CA ALA A 144 4.55 5.64 1.86
C ALA A 144 5.17 6.83 2.62
N ARG A 145 5.98 7.66 1.95
CA ARG A 145 6.61 8.85 2.54
C ARG A 145 6.33 10.09 1.69
N ASN A 146 5.80 11.14 2.31
CA ASN A 146 5.44 12.38 1.60
C ASN A 146 4.52 12.09 0.41
N VAL A 147 3.52 11.23 0.64
CA VAL A 147 2.56 10.83 -0.39
C VAL A 147 1.40 11.81 -0.42
N GLY A 148 1.13 12.39 -1.58
CA GLY A 148 0.15 13.46 -1.77
C GLY A 148 -1.28 13.13 -1.37
N GLU A 149 -1.71 11.92 -1.71
CA GLU A 149 -3.07 11.46 -1.50
C GLU A 149 -3.09 10.22 -0.60
N SER A 150 -3.39 9.04 -1.14
CA SER A 150 -3.52 7.82 -0.33
C SER A 150 -2.22 7.03 -0.35
N GLY A 151 -1.78 6.50 0.79
CA GLY A 151 -0.69 5.52 0.83
C GLY A 151 -1.13 4.20 0.19
N LEU A 152 -2.26 3.68 0.66
CA LEU A 152 -2.97 2.57 0.06
C LEU A 152 -4.46 2.91 -0.05
N LEU A 153 -5.00 2.87 -1.26
CA LEU A 153 -6.42 3.05 -1.55
C LEU A 153 -7.00 1.74 -2.08
N LEU A 154 -7.86 1.08 -1.28
CA LEU A 154 -8.62 -0.08 -1.73
C LEU A 154 -10.04 0.32 -2.11
N GLN A 155 -10.43 -0.01 -3.34
CA GLN A 155 -11.76 0.33 -3.86
C GLN A 155 -12.43 -0.92 -4.42
N LYS A 156 -13.66 -1.18 -3.98
CA LYS A 156 -14.41 -2.37 -4.38
C LYS A 156 -13.57 -3.66 -4.30
N THR A 157 -12.75 -3.78 -3.26
CA THR A 157 -11.86 -4.95 -3.08
C THR A 157 -12.55 -6.00 -2.22
N THR A 158 -12.44 -7.27 -2.61
CA THR A 158 -12.83 -8.45 -1.82
C THR A 158 -11.66 -9.40 -1.62
N ASN A 159 -11.71 -10.19 -0.56
CA ASN A 159 -10.72 -11.23 -0.26
C ASN A 159 -9.28 -10.68 -0.18
N ALA A 160 -9.06 -9.65 0.63
CA ALA A 160 -7.76 -8.99 0.75
C ALA A 160 -7.08 -9.24 2.10
N ARG A 161 -5.75 -9.36 2.07
CA ARG A 161 -4.87 -9.39 3.22
C ARG A 161 -3.76 -8.37 3.03
N VAL A 162 -3.56 -7.51 4.03
CA VAL A 162 -2.52 -6.49 4.04
C VAL A 162 -1.76 -6.57 5.36
N GLY A 163 -0.47 -6.87 5.33
CA GLY A 163 0.37 -6.94 6.53
C GLY A 163 0.58 -5.55 7.14
N LEU A 164 1.36 -4.70 6.48
CA LEU A 164 1.70 -3.37 6.97
C LEU A 164 1.39 -2.26 5.95
N VAL A 165 0.74 -1.20 6.42
CA VAL A 165 0.73 0.10 5.76
C VAL A 165 1.43 1.11 6.67
N ASP A 166 2.65 1.51 6.32
CA ASP A 166 3.42 2.50 7.08
C ASP A 166 3.47 3.81 6.28
N GLY A 167 2.76 4.82 6.75
CA GLY A 167 2.70 6.17 6.20
C GLY A 167 3.39 7.21 7.09
N ASN A 168 4.11 8.12 6.46
CA ASN A 168 4.60 9.35 7.09
C ASN A 168 4.39 10.52 6.14
N ASN A 169 3.66 11.55 6.59
CA ASN A 169 3.20 12.68 5.81
C ASN A 169 2.44 12.22 4.55
N VAL A 170 1.30 11.58 4.75
CA VAL A 170 0.49 10.99 3.67
C VAL A 170 -0.91 11.59 3.67
N GLY A 171 -1.31 12.24 2.58
CA GLY A 171 -2.66 12.80 2.43
C GLY A 171 -2.96 13.99 3.36
N ALA A 172 -1.93 14.64 3.89
CA ALA A 172 -2.08 15.74 4.85
C ALA A 172 -2.91 16.88 4.23
N GLY A 173 -4.07 17.18 4.83
CA GLY A 173 -4.96 18.26 4.38
C GLY A 173 -5.79 17.97 3.13
N THR A 174 -5.76 16.76 2.57
CA THR A 174 -6.43 16.43 1.29
C THR A 174 -7.71 15.61 1.42
N GLY A 175 -8.03 15.12 2.62
CA GLY A 175 -9.13 14.16 2.83
C GLY A 175 -8.80 12.72 2.38
N TYR A 176 -7.54 12.47 2.03
CA TYR A 176 -6.96 11.13 1.86
C TYR A 176 -6.13 10.75 3.09
N GLY A 177 -5.45 9.62 3.03
CA GLY A 177 -4.72 9.13 4.19
C GLY A 177 -3.79 7.96 3.90
N THR A 178 -3.02 7.59 4.91
CA THR A 178 -2.12 6.43 4.87
C THR A 178 -2.82 5.19 4.35
N LEU A 179 -4.05 4.95 4.78
CA LEU A 179 -4.93 3.90 4.27
C LEU A 179 -6.34 4.46 4.03
N ARG A 180 -6.94 4.09 2.89
CA ARG A 180 -8.31 4.48 2.54
C ARG A 180 -9.09 3.30 1.93
N PHE A 181 -10.36 3.20 2.33
CA PHE A 181 -11.34 2.31 1.71
C PHE A 181 -12.43 3.12 0.99
N ALA A 182 -12.81 2.73 -0.22
CA ALA A 182 -13.86 3.39 -0.98
C ALA A 182 -14.72 2.44 -1.82
N ASN A 183 -15.87 2.94 -2.31
CA ASN A 183 -16.64 2.36 -3.42
C ASN A 183 -17.02 0.88 -3.19
N ASN A 184 -17.78 0.60 -2.13
CA ASN A 184 -18.25 -0.75 -1.78
C ASN A 184 -17.12 -1.74 -1.46
N ASN A 185 -15.98 -1.24 -0.98
CA ASN A 185 -14.90 -2.10 -0.51
C ASN A 185 -15.43 -3.10 0.54
N GLY A 186 -15.11 -4.37 0.36
CA GLY A 186 -15.54 -5.47 1.22
C GLY A 186 -16.93 -6.04 0.94
N GLN A 187 -17.71 -5.47 0.00
CA GLN A 187 -19.03 -6.01 -0.33
C GLN A 187 -18.93 -7.32 -1.11
N ASN A 188 -19.47 -8.40 -0.55
CA ASN A 188 -19.54 -9.70 -1.22
C ASN A 188 -20.56 -9.68 -2.38
N PRO A 189 -20.48 -10.64 -3.34
CA PRO A 189 -21.41 -10.70 -4.47
C PRO A 189 -22.90 -10.75 -4.10
N ASN A 190 -23.23 -11.29 -2.92
CA ASN A 190 -24.59 -11.34 -2.38
C ASN A 190 -25.03 -10.03 -1.69
N GLY A 191 -24.22 -8.98 -1.77
CA GLY A 191 -24.50 -7.66 -1.21
C GLY A 191 -24.15 -7.48 0.27
N ASN A 192 -23.78 -8.56 0.99
CA ASN A 192 -23.43 -8.47 2.40
C ASN A 192 -21.99 -7.98 2.62
N TYR A 193 -21.67 -7.63 3.87
CA TYR A 193 -20.33 -7.18 4.30
C TYR A 193 -19.73 -8.13 5.34
N ASN A 194 -19.87 -9.45 5.15
CA ASN A 194 -19.14 -10.42 5.96
C ASN A 194 -17.63 -10.21 5.78
N THR A 195 -16.88 -10.17 6.89
CA THR A 195 -15.45 -9.82 6.92
C THR A 195 -14.62 -10.60 5.91
N ASN A 196 -14.00 -9.87 4.98
CA ASN A 196 -13.17 -10.42 3.90
C ASN A 196 -11.95 -9.55 3.55
N VAL A 197 -11.78 -8.41 4.23
CA VAL A 197 -10.60 -7.54 4.11
C VAL A 197 -9.90 -7.49 5.46
N TYR A 198 -8.64 -7.91 5.51
CA TYR A 198 -7.84 -7.98 6.73
C TYR A 198 -6.61 -7.11 6.57
N ILE A 199 -6.42 -6.17 7.50
CA ILE A 199 -5.21 -5.35 7.60
C ILE A 199 -4.57 -5.67 8.95
N ASP A 200 -3.33 -6.15 8.98
CA ASP A 200 -2.69 -6.54 10.23
C ASP A 200 -2.20 -5.31 10.99
N LYS A 201 -1.59 -4.34 10.29
CA LYS A 201 -0.99 -3.18 10.92
C LYS A 201 -1.03 -1.94 10.06
N VAL A 202 -1.40 -0.81 10.67
CA VAL A 202 -1.25 0.51 10.08
C VAL A 202 -0.47 1.41 11.03
N VAL A 203 0.49 2.13 10.48
CA VAL A 203 1.28 3.13 11.19
C VAL A 203 1.21 4.42 10.39
N SER A 204 0.57 5.45 10.92
CA SER A 204 0.37 6.74 10.27
C SER A 204 0.94 7.86 11.14
N ARG A 205 1.69 8.76 10.50
CA ARG A 205 2.33 9.92 11.14
C ARG A 205 2.06 11.13 10.25
N GLY A 206 1.25 12.10 10.69
CA GLY A 206 0.91 13.27 9.88
C GLY A 206 0.06 12.94 8.64
N GLY A 207 -0.81 11.93 8.74
CA GLY A 207 -1.69 11.48 7.66
C GLY A 207 -2.99 10.89 8.20
N GLY A 208 -3.99 10.71 7.33
CA GLY A 208 -5.33 10.28 7.75
C GLY A 208 -5.62 8.78 7.61
N PHE A 209 -6.80 8.37 8.07
CA PHE A 209 -7.50 7.15 7.65
C PHE A 209 -8.92 7.53 7.23
N CYS A 210 -9.36 7.08 6.06
CA CYS A 210 -10.65 7.49 5.50
C CYS A 210 -11.44 6.28 4.97
N VAL A 211 -12.74 6.26 5.24
CA VAL A 211 -13.64 5.22 4.73
C VAL A 211 -14.87 5.86 4.12
N SER A 212 -15.15 5.54 2.86
CA SER A 212 -16.36 5.96 2.15
C SER A 212 -17.10 4.74 1.62
N GLN A 213 -18.36 4.55 2.02
CA GLN A 213 -19.23 3.48 1.52
C GLN A 213 -18.54 2.11 1.48
N SER A 214 -18.02 1.64 2.62
CA SER A 214 -17.25 0.39 2.70
C SER A 214 -17.52 -0.33 4.01
N GLY A 215 -17.23 -1.63 4.07
CA GLY A 215 -17.41 -2.47 5.26
C GLY A 215 -16.50 -3.70 5.23
N ALA A 216 -16.78 -4.72 6.06
CA ALA A 216 -16.09 -6.02 6.07
C ALA A 216 -14.56 -5.98 6.29
N ALA A 217 -14.03 -4.88 6.82
CA ALA A 217 -12.62 -4.68 7.08
C ALA A 217 -12.30 -4.83 8.57
N VAL A 218 -11.26 -5.59 8.89
CA VAL A 218 -10.66 -5.66 10.23
C VAL A 218 -9.25 -5.09 10.16
N ILE A 219 -8.92 -4.19 11.09
CA ILE A 219 -7.56 -3.70 11.30
C ILE A 219 -7.08 -4.24 12.66
N THR A 220 -6.10 -5.13 12.65
CA THR A 220 -5.67 -5.87 13.86
C THR A 220 -4.85 -5.01 14.81
N SER A 221 -3.99 -4.13 14.28
CA SER A 221 -3.08 -3.31 15.08
C SER A 221 -2.94 -1.89 14.54
N PHE A 222 -3.04 -0.92 15.44
CA PHE A 222 -2.89 0.51 15.14
C PHE A 222 -1.90 1.20 16.12
N PRO A 223 -0.64 0.72 16.26
CA PRO A 223 0.26 1.21 17.30
C PRO A 223 1.03 2.47 16.87
N ASN A 224 1.35 3.34 17.85
CA ASN A 224 2.19 4.52 17.67
C ASN A 224 1.69 5.51 16.60
N ASN A 225 0.38 5.58 16.42
CA ASN A 225 -0.24 6.55 15.54
C ASN A 225 -0.29 7.91 16.23
N ARG A 226 0.12 8.95 15.48
CA ARG A 226 0.08 10.32 15.97
C ARG A 226 -0.31 11.30 14.87
N ASP A 227 -0.96 12.39 15.27
CA ASP A 227 -1.33 13.48 14.37
C ASP A 227 -2.16 12.96 13.19
N ILE A 228 -3.20 12.19 13.51
CA ILE A 228 -4.03 11.50 12.53
C ILE A 228 -5.45 12.08 12.54
N TRP A 229 -6.04 12.17 11.35
CA TRP A 229 -7.45 12.49 11.16
C TRP A 229 -8.18 11.27 10.64
N ILE A 230 -9.19 10.82 11.38
CA ILE A 230 -10.02 9.67 11.02
C ILE A 230 -11.44 10.16 10.74
N THR A 231 -11.90 10.00 9.50
CA THR A 231 -13.26 10.38 9.09
C THR A 231 -14.02 9.16 8.60
N LEU A 232 -15.08 8.77 9.31
CA LEU A 232 -15.89 7.57 9.02
C LEU A 232 -17.39 7.88 9.17
N LYS A 233 -18.21 7.21 8.36
CA LYS A 233 -19.62 6.95 8.68
C LYS A 233 -19.73 5.49 9.13
N VAL A 234 -20.25 5.26 10.32
CA VAL A 234 -20.33 3.94 10.95
C VAL A 234 -21.75 3.68 11.40
N ASP A 235 -22.41 2.73 10.75
CA ASP A 235 -23.77 2.28 11.08
C ASP A 235 -23.75 0.80 11.47
N GLY A 236 -24.48 0.43 12.51
CA GLY A 236 -24.70 -0.97 12.93
C GLY A 236 -23.45 -1.73 13.45
N THR A 237 -22.32 -1.05 13.65
CA THR A 237 -21.07 -1.64 14.17
C THR A 237 -20.38 -0.70 15.16
N THR A 238 -19.33 -1.16 15.83
CA THR A 238 -18.60 -0.40 16.86
C THR A 238 -17.28 0.13 16.32
N VAL A 239 -17.00 1.41 16.56
CA VAL A 239 -15.64 1.98 16.47
C VAL A 239 -14.95 1.75 17.79
N ARG A 240 -13.77 1.13 17.76
CA ARG A 240 -12.93 0.94 18.95
C ARG A 240 -11.52 1.46 18.71
N GLU A 241 -11.05 2.38 19.54
CA GLU A 241 -9.65 2.82 19.59
C GLU A 241 -8.93 2.09 20.73
N SER A 242 -7.90 1.32 20.42
CA SER A 242 -7.10 0.61 21.43
C SER A 242 -5.84 0.00 20.81
N PRO A 243 -4.64 0.34 21.31
CA PRO A 243 -4.37 1.39 22.31
C PRO A 243 -4.74 2.78 21.78
N CYS A 244 -4.88 3.75 22.69
CA CYS A 244 -5.13 5.14 22.32
C CYS A 244 -3.97 5.71 21.49
N GLY A 245 -4.27 6.41 20.40
CA GLY A 245 -3.29 7.19 19.66
C GLY A 245 -2.96 8.52 20.35
N GLU A 246 -1.90 9.18 19.89
CA GLU A 246 -1.53 10.52 20.36
C GLU A 246 -2.06 11.58 19.38
N ASN A 247 -2.85 12.55 19.84
CA ASN A 247 -3.42 13.60 18.96
C ASN A 247 -4.25 13.02 17.77
N THR A 248 -5.11 12.05 18.08
CA THR A 248 -6.07 11.47 17.13
C THR A 248 -7.32 12.35 17.04
N ASN A 249 -7.68 12.80 15.84
CA ASN A 249 -8.89 13.59 15.58
C ASN A 249 -9.94 12.72 14.89
N TRP A 250 -11.09 12.50 15.54
CA TRP A 250 -12.17 11.67 15.01
C TRP A 250 -13.33 12.51 14.48
N THR A 251 -13.73 12.27 13.23
CA THR A 251 -14.98 12.74 12.63
C THR A 251 -15.87 11.53 12.32
N LEU A 252 -16.82 11.24 13.21
CA LEU A 252 -17.69 10.06 13.11
C LEU A 252 -19.15 10.45 12.94
N THR A 253 -19.78 9.88 11.91
CA THR A 253 -21.23 9.97 11.64
C THR A 253 -21.88 8.57 11.66
N GLY A 254 -23.21 8.48 11.69
CA GLY A 254 -23.94 7.19 11.75
C GLY A 254 -24.32 6.74 13.17
N ASN A 255 -24.97 5.57 13.28
CA ASN A 255 -25.54 5.04 14.53
C ASN A 255 -24.69 4.00 15.27
N GLY A 256 -23.46 3.74 14.80
CA GLY A 256 -22.54 2.79 15.42
C GLY A 256 -22.05 3.21 16.81
N ALA A 257 -21.81 2.23 17.68
CA ALA A 257 -21.27 2.47 19.02
C ALA A 257 -19.82 2.98 18.96
N ARG A 258 -19.42 3.79 19.94
CA ARG A 258 -18.11 4.47 19.97
C ARG A 258 -17.39 4.16 21.27
N ASN A 259 -16.28 3.43 21.19
CA ASN A 259 -15.39 3.13 22.29
C ASN A 259 -14.00 3.69 21.95
N ILE A 260 -13.87 5.00 22.08
CA ILE A 260 -12.73 5.78 21.61
C ILE A 260 -12.06 6.39 22.83
N CYS A 261 -10.75 6.55 22.75
CA CYS A 261 -10.02 7.36 23.71
C CYS A 261 -10.27 8.87 23.44
#